data_AF-A0A0B3BQY1-F1
#
_entry.id   AF-A0A0B3BQY1-F1
#
_cell.length_a   1.000
_cell.length_b   1.000
_cell.length_c   1.000
_cell.angle_alpha   90.00
_cell.angle_beta   90.00
_cell.angle_gamma   90.00
#
_symmetry.space_group_name_H-M   'P 1'
#
loop_
_entity.id
_entity.type
_entity.pdbx_description
1 polymer ?
#
loop_
_entity_poly.entity_id
_entity_poly.type
_entity_poly.pdbx_seq_one_letter_code
_entity_poly.pdbx_strand_id
1 'polypeptide(L)' 'MPTWRELKRFCERDGWELYKQTDHYFYVKRDKNGNVRRTKVSMGSGEIPKYLWKEILKNQLQVSEEYFNSKI' A
#
# COMPACT_ATOMS: atom_id res chain seq x y z
N MET A 1 9.68 -5.97 9.03
CA MET A 1 9.02 -4.72 8.59
C MET A 1 8.94 -4.78 7.08
N PRO A 2 7.81 -4.46 6.43
CA PRO A 2 7.76 -4.55 4.99
C PRO A 2 8.55 -3.41 4.33
N THR A 3 9.07 -3.72 3.16
CA THR A 3 9.79 -2.80 2.28
C THR A 3 8.83 -2.02 1.40
N TRP A 4 9.30 -0.90 0.85
CA TRP A 4 8.54 -0.16 -0.16
C TRP A 4 8.19 -1.03 -1.39
N ARG A 5 9.06 -1.97 -1.76
CA ARG A 5 8.83 -2.90 -2.87
C ARG A 5 7.71 -3.90 -2.56
N GLU A 6 7.62 -4.37 -1.33
CA GLU A 6 6.54 -5.28 -0.90
C GLU A 6 5.20 -4.55 -0.83
N LEU A 7 5.17 -3.30 -0.35
CA LEU A 7 3.96 -2.48 -0.41
C LEU A 7 3.50 -2.24 -1.85
N LYS A 8 4.42 -1.99 -2.79
CA LYS A 8 4.11 -1.90 -4.21
C LYS A 8 3.51 -3.21 -4.75
N ARG A 9 4.17 -4.34 -4.49
CA ARG A 9 3.70 -5.68 -4.91
C ARG A 9 2.31 -6.00 -4.37
N PHE A 10 2.07 -5.68 -3.10
CA PHE A 10 0.75 -5.80 -2.49
C PHE A 10 -0.28 -5.04 -3.30
N CYS A 11 -0.04 -3.74 -3.57
CA CYS A 11 -0.97 -2.91 -4.35
C CYS A 11 -1.26 -3.53 -5.73
N GLU A 12 -0.22 -3.98 -6.44
CA GLU A 12 -0.36 -4.58 -7.77
C GLU A 12 -1.14 -5.90 -7.77
N ARG A 13 -0.90 -6.78 -6.78
CA ARG A 13 -1.56 -8.09 -6.68
C ARG A 13 -2.95 -8.03 -6.06
N ASP A 14 -3.19 -7.06 -5.20
CA ASP A 14 -4.47 -6.81 -4.54
C ASP A 14 -5.43 -5.98 -5.42
N GLY A 15 -4.99 -5.59 -6.61
CA GLY A 15 -5.83 -4.92 -7.62
C GLY A 15 -6.04 -3.43 -7.34
N TRP A 16 -5.07 -2.76 -6.73
CA TRP A 16 -5.07 -1.31 -6.62
C TRP A 16 -4.72 -0.67 -7.96
N GLU A 17 -5.36 0.45 -8.28
CA GLU A 17 -5.13 1.21 -9.50
C GLU A 17 -4.02 2.24 -9.27
N LEU A 18 -2.97 2.21 -10.09
CA LEU A 18 -1.95 3.25 -10.13
C LEU A 18 -2.50 4.46 -10.90
N TYR A 19 -2.81 5.56 -10.21
CA TYR A 19 -3.43 6.74 -10.84
C TYR A 19 -2.44 7.90 -11.06
N LYS A 20 -1.28 7.88 -10.40
CA LYS A 20 -0.21 8.87 -10.60
C LYS A 20 1.15 8.25 -10.32
N GLN A 21 2.13 8.59 -11.15
CA GLN A 21 3.52 8.21 -10.97
C GLN A 21 4.41 9.43 -11.24
N THR A 22 5.15 9.86 -10.21
CA THR A 22 6.15 10.94 -10.31
C THR A 22 7.44 10.47 -9.66
N ASP A 23 7.80 11.06 -8.53
CA ASP A 23 8.83 10.65 -7.57
C ASP A 23 8.33 9.53 -6.62
N HIS A 24 7.03 9.25 -6.63
CA HIS A 24 6.37 8.17 -5.89
C HIS A 24 5.32 7.48 -6.75
N TYR A 25 4.92 6.27 -6.36
CA TYR A 25 3.73 5.61 -6.88
C TYR A 25 2.51 5.97 -6.01
N PHE A 26 1.42 6.38 -6.64
CA PHE A 26 0.17 6.70 -5.96
C PHE A 26 -0.91 5.73 -6.40
N TYR A 27 -1.38 4.92 -5.46
CA TYR A 27 -2.40 3.90 -5.69
C TYR A 27 -3.74 4.30 -5.09
N VAL A 28 -4.83 3.87 -5.73
CA VAL A 28 -6.20 4.00 -5.23
C VAL A 28 -6.92 2.65 -5.31
N LYS A 29 -7.74 2.34 -4.32
CA LYS A 29 -8.65 1.19 -4.34
C LYS A 29 -10.05 1.65 -3.98
N ARG A 30 -11.02 1.23 -4.79
CA ARG A 30 -12.43 1.51 -4.61
C ARG A 30 -13.13 0.21 -4.24
N ASP A 31 -13.80 0.20 -3.09
CA ASP A 31 -14.60 -0.95 -2.68
C ASP A 31 -16.00 -0.90 -3.30
N LYS A 32 -16.69 -2.04 -3.32
CA LYS A 32 -18.10 -2.14 -3.75
C LYS A 32 -19.04 -1.26 -2.92
N ASN A 33 -18.64 -0.94 -1.68
CA ASN A 33 -19.40 -0.09 -0.77
C ASN A 33 -19.14 1.41 -0.99
N GLY A 34 -18.37 1.79 -2.01
CA GLY A 34 -18.03 3.19 -2.31
C GLY A 34 -16.87 3.78 -1.51
N ASN A 35 -16.26 3.00 -0.61
CA ASN A 35 -15.07 3.44 0.11
C ASN A 35 -13.89 3.61 -0.85
N VAL A 36 -13.16 4.72 -0.68
CA VAL A 36 -11.97 5.03 -1.48
C VAL A 36 -10.76 5.06 -0.57
N ARG A 37 -9.82 4.16 -0.82
CA ARG A 37 -8.55 4.06 -0.11
C ARG A 37 -7.42 4.52 -1.01
N ARG A 38 -6.42 5.18 -0.44
CA ARG A 38 -5.26 5.70 -1.19
C ARG A 38 -3.98 5.40 -0.41
N THR A 39 -2.93 5.04 -1.13
CA THR A 39 -1.60 4.85 -0.53
C THR A 39 -0.52 5.43 -1.42
N LYS A 40 0.54 5.93 -0.79
CA LYS A 40 1.74 6.46 -1.45
C LYS A 40 2.90 5.51 -1.18
N VAL A 41 3.56 5.05 -2.24
CA VAL A 41 4.70 4.13 -2.15
C VAL A 41 5.95 4.83 -2.67
N SER A 42 6.99 4.87 -1.82
CA SER A 42 8.31 5.38 -2.23
C SER A 42 8.91 4.51 -3.33
N MET A 43 9.60 5.14 -4.28
CA MET A 43 10.42 4.43 -5.28
C MET A 43 11.78 4.01 -4.73
N GLY A 44 12.16 4.50 -3.54
CA GLY A 44 13.42 4.16 -2.89
C GLY A 44 13.47 2.72 -2.40
N SER A 45 14.69 2.27 -2.10
CA SER A 45 14.95 1.00 -1.43
C SER A 45 14.84 1.11 0.09
N GLY A 46 14.55 0.00 0.76
CA GLY A 46 14.60 -0.11 2.22
C GLY A 46 13.26 -0.45 2.86
N GLU A 47 13.32 -0.64 4.18
CA GLU A 47 12.17 -0.92 5.01
C GLU A 47 11.33 0.33 5.29
N ILE A 48 10.03 0.14 5.45
CA ILE A 48 9.13 1.19 5.93
C ILE A 48 9.34 1.33 7.45
N PRO A 49 9.56 2.54 7.98
CA PRO A 49 9.67 2.77 9.41
C PRO A 49 8.46 2.22 10.18
N LYS A 50 8.69 1.62 11.36
CA LYS A 50 7.65 0.93 12.15
C LYS A 50 6.40 1.76 12.43
N TYR A 51 6.57 3.02 12.80
CA TYR A 51 5.43 3.91 13.06
C TYR A 51 4.65 4.19 11.77
N LEU A 52 5.35 4.42 10.66
CA LEU A 52 4.75 4.73 9.37
C LEU A 52 4.00 3.53 8.80
N TRP A 53 4.54 2.32 8.96
CA TRP A 53 3.87 1.10 8.55
C TRP A 53 2.53 0.90 9.26
N LYS A 54 2.49 1.14 10.58
CA LYS A 54 1.23 1.08 11.36
C LYS A 54 0.19 2.06 10.82
N GLU A 55 0.60 3.28 10.48
CA GLU A 55 -0.27 4.29 9.88
C GLU A 55 -0.75 3.89 8.48
N ILE A 56 0.13 3.35 7.64
CA ILE A 56 -0.23 2.82 6.32
C ILE A 56 -1.26 1.70 6.46
N LEU A 57 -1.00 0.72 7.32
CA LEU A 57 -1.88 -0.44 7.48
C LEU A 57 -3.25 -0.02 8.04
N LYS A 58 -3.28 0.83 9.07
CA LYS A 58 -4.51 1.24 9.76
C LYS A 58 -5.35 2.25 8.98
N ASN A 59 -4.72 3.25 8.38
CA ASN A 59 -5.42 4.42 7.83
C ASN A 59 -5.46 4.44 6.30
N GLN A 60 -4.49 3.80 5.61
CA GLN A 60 -4.41 3.80 4.15
C GLN A 60 -4.95 2.50 3.56
N LEU A 61 -4.37 1.36 3.95
CA LEU A 61 -4.75 0.05 3.41
C LEU A 61 -6.03 -0.48 4.07
N GLN A 62 -6.16 -0.31 5.38
CA GLN A 62 -7.26 -0.85 6.20
C GLN A 62 -7.43 -2.37 6.02
N VAL A 63 -6.32 -3.10 6.11
CA VAL A 63 -6.27 -4.57 6.03
C VAL A 63 -5.48 -5.13 7.21
N SER A 64 -5.60 -6.42 7.49
CA SER A 64 -4.75 -7.08 8.48
C SER A 64 -3.35 -7.31 7.95
N GLU A 65 -2.39 -7.49 8.86
CA GLU A 65 -1.01 -7.78 8.48
C GLU A 65 -0.88 -9.16 7.81
N GLU A 66 -1.67 -10.14 8.24
CA GLU A 66 -1.75 -11.46 7.63
C GLU A 66 -2.25 -11.39 6.18
N TYR A 67 -3.29 -10.58 5.94
CA TYR A 67 -3.80 -10.36 4.59
C TYR A 67 -2.75 -9.71 3.70
N PHE A 68 -2.09 -8.67 4.21
CA PHE A 68 -0.99 -8.02 3.50
C PHE A 68 0.09 -9.03 3.12
N ASN A 69 0.57 -9.82 4.09
CA ASN A 69 1.63 -10.82 3.89
C ASN A 69 1.23 -11.93 2.90
N SER A 70 -0.05 -12.29 2.83
CA SER A 70 -0.54 -13.30 1.86
C SER A 70 -0.41 -12.87 0.39
N LYS A 71 -0.17 -11.58 0.14
CA LYS A 71 -0.08 -11.00 -1.21
C LYS A 71 1.34 -10.61 -1.61
N ILE A 72 2.35 -10.76 -0.74
CA ILE A 72 3.73 -10.33 -1.01
C ILE A 72 4.50 -11.30 -1.91
#